data_AF-A0A831QI17-F1
#
_entry.id   AF-A0A831QI17-F1
#
_cell.length_a   1.000
_cell.length_b   1.000
_cell.length_c   1.000
_cell.angle_alpha   90.00
_cell.angle_beta   90.00
_cell.angle_gamma   90.00
#
_symmetry.space_group_name_H-M   'P 1'
#
loop_
_entity.id
_entity.type
_entity.pdbx_description
1 polymer ?
#
loop_
_entity_poly.entity_id
_entity_poly.type
_entity_poly.pdbx_seq_one_letter_code
_entity_poly.pdbx_strand_id
1 'polypeptide(L)'
;NKKFIEGFYKAKGYFPSWLRGKSYQATMFWAEAVKKAGKDDVDAVRKAWEGLTYEGPAGKWYMRPCDHQAQVPIWIAEIVKDNPFYKHAYVGPATMIPAKDIEVPCNETGCPGLAK
;
A
#
# COMPACT_ATOMS: atom_id res chain seq x y z
N ASN A 1 -8.05 -7.23 6.80
CA ASN A 1 -6.93 -6.76 7.64
C ASN A 1 -6.99 -7.18 9.13
N LYS A 2 -7.96 -7.97 9.62
CA LYS A 2 -8.13 -8.28 11.07
C LYS A 2 -6.84 -8.71 11.80
N LYS A 3 -6.08 -9.67 11.24
CA LYS A 3 -4.80 -10.14 11.80
C LYS A 3 -3.78 -9.02 12.03
N PHE A 4 -3.68 -8.06 11.11
CA PHE A 4 -2.76 -6.92 11.26
C PHE A 4 -3.21 -5.99 12.39
N ILE A 5 -4.52 -5.71 12.47
CA ILE A 5 -5.09 -4.85 13.52
C ILE A 5 -4.86 -5.47 14.90
N GLU A 6 -5.17 -6.76 15.07
CA GLU A 6 -4.98 -7.51 16.31
C GLU A 6 -3.51 -7.55 16.73
N GLY A 7 -2.61 -7.90 15.80
CA GLY A 7 -1.17 -7.93 16.05
C GLY A 7 -0.61 -6.56 16.42
N PHE A 8 -1.04 -5.50 15.72
CA PHE A 8 -0.62 -4.13 16.01
C PHE A 8 -1.10 -3.69 17.39
N TYR A 9 -2.38 -3.91 17.73
CA TYR A 9 -2.93 -3.55 19.03
C TYR A 9 -2.22 -4.30 20.16
N LYS A 10 -1.97 -5.61 19.99
CA LYS A 10 -1.21 -6.40 20.96
C LYS A 10 0.20 -5.84 21.19
N ALA A 11 0.86 -5.35 20.14
CA ALA A 11 2.22 -4.83 20.21
C ALA A 11 2.33 -3.39 20.72
N LYS A 12 1.28 -2.56 20.53
CA LYS A 12 1.35 -1.11 20.77
C LYS A 12 0.33 -0.56 21.76
N GLY A 13 -0.69 -1.33 22.11
CA GLY A 13 -1.76 -0.94 23.04
C GLY A 13 -2.80 0.03 22.46
N TYR A 14 -2.79 0.28 21.13
CA TYR A 14 -3.75 1.13 20.44
C TYR A 14 -3.94 0.66 18.98
N PHE A 15 -5.03 1.08 18.33
CA PHE A 15 -5.34 0.67 16.96
C PHE A 15 -4.51 1.44 15.90
N PRO A 16 -4.10 0.80 14.79
CA PRO A 16 -3.32 1.49 13.77
C PRO A 16 -4.20 2.50 13.02
N SER A 17 -3.65 3.69 12.77
CA SER A 17 -4.17 4.61 11.75
C SER A 17 -3.75 4.16 10.35
N TRP A 18 -4.40 4.71 9.32
CA TRP A 18 -4.14 4.31 7.93
C TRP A 18 -2.66 4.47 7.52
N LEU A 19 -1.98 5.54 7.97
CA LEU A 19 -0.55 5.77 7.71
C LEU A 19 0.36 4.68 8.30
N ARG A 20 0.00 4.12 9.47
CA ARG A 20 0.76 3.01 10.08
C ARG A 20 0.61 1.74 9.25
N GLY A 21 -0.60 1.45 8.79
CA GLY A 21 -0.87 0.36 7.86
C GLY A 21 -0.12 0.52 6.53
N LYS A 22 -0.15 1.73 5.94
CA LYS A 22 0.53 2.03 4.68
C LYS A 22 2.05 1.91 4.80
N SER A 23 2.63 2.38 5.91
CA SER A 23 4.07 2.26 6.17
C SER A 23 4.49 0.80 6.29
N TYR A 24 3.77 -0.01 7.08
CA TYR A 24 4.02 -1.45 7.17
C TYR A 24 3.94 -2.12 5.79
N GLN A 25 2.90 -1.83 5.02
CA GLN A 25 2.70 -2.41 3.70
C GLN A 25 3.82 -2.01 2.72
N ALA A 26 4.25 -0.74 2.73
CA ALA A 26 5.36 -0.27 1.90
C ALA A 26 6.69 -0.96 2.26
N THR A 27 6.99 -1.11 3.56
CA THR A 27 8.19 -1.82 4.01
C THR A 27 8.17 -3.28 3.60
N MET A 28 7.03 -3.96 3.74
CA MET A 28 6.92 -5.37 3.32
C MET A 28 7.00 -5.52 1.80
N PHE A 29 6.45 -4.59 1.03
CA PHE A 29 6.55 -4.61 -0.42
C PHE A 29 8.00 -4.43 -0.90
N TRP A 30 8.73 -3.51 -0.28
CA TRP A 30 10.18 -3.35 -0.49
C TRP A 30 10.93 -4.64 -0.12
N ALA A 31 10.62 -5.24 1.04
CA ALA A 31 11.27 -6.47 1.48
C ALA A 31 11.06 -7.64 0.48
N GLU A 32 9.88 -7.75 -0.12
CA GLU A 32 9.63 -8.73 -1.19
C GLU A 32 10.43 -8.42 -2.47
N ALA A 33 10.65 -7.14 -2.79
CA ALA A 33 11.54 -6.76 -3.89
C ALA A 33 13.00 -7.12 -3.60
N VAL A 34 13.49 -6.88 -2.38
CA VAL A 34 14.83 -7.29 -1.94
C VAL A 34 14.99 -8.81 -2.00
N LYS A 35 13.98 -9.55 -1.50
CA LYS A 35 13.96 -11.02 -1.56
C LYS A 35 14.01 -11.53 -3.00
N LYS A 36 13.26 -10.91 -3.92
CA LYS A 36 13.30 -11.25 -5.35
C LYS A 36 14.62 -10.89 -6.02
N ALA A 37 15.27 -9.81 -5.59
CA ALA A 37 16.60 -9.42 -6.07
C ALA A 37 17.72 -10.35 -5.56
N GLY A 38 17.53 -11.01 -4.41
CA GLY A 38 18.51 -11.88 -3.78
C GLY A 38 19.70 -11.14 -3.15
N LYS A 39 19.71 -9.80 -3.21
CA LYS A 39 20.67 -8.87 -2.63
C LYS A 39 20.00 -7.51 -2.41
N ASP A 40 20.62 -6.66 -1.60
CA ASP A 40 20.15 -5.32 -1.23
C ASP A 40 20.77 -4.19 -2.07
N ASP A 41 21.45 -4.53 -3.16
CA ASP A 41 21.96 -3.61 -4.17
C ASP A 41 20.83 -2.82 -4.84
N VAL A 42 20.95 -1.49 -4.88
CA VAL A 42 19.89 -0.55 -5.26
C VAL A 42 19.33 -0.85 -6.66
N ASP A 43 20.21 -1.04 -7.64
CA ASP A 43 19.78 -1.28 -9.02
C ASP A 43 19.09 -2.63 -9.19
N ALA A 44 19.58 -3.65 -8.47
CA ALA A 44 18.97 -4.97 -8.49
C ALA A 44 17.59 -4.98 -7.83
N VAL A 45 17.44 -4.30 -6.69
CA VAL A 45 16.14 -4.15 -6.01
C VAL A 45 15.17 -3.36 -6.89
N ARG A 46 15.60 -2.23 -7.47
CA ARG A 46 14.78 -1.43 -8.40
C ARG A 46 14.25 -2.29 -9.55
N LYS A 47 15.14 -3.04 -10.22
CA LYS A 47 14.77 -3.94 -11.33
C LYS A 47 13.85 -5.08 -10.88
N ALA A 48 14.07 -5.64 -9.70
CA ALA A 48 13.22 -6.70 -9.16
C ALA A 48 11.82 -6.19 -8.77
N TRP A 49 11.75 -4.93 -8.30
CA TRP A 49 10.52 -4.29 -7.87
C TRP A 49 9.61 -3.94 -9.05
N GLU A 50 10.17 -3.51 -10.20
CA GLU A 50 9.37 -3.26 -11.40
C GLU A 50 8.48 -4.46 -11.76
N GLY A 51 7.17 -4.21 -11.85
CA GLY A 51 6.18 -5.23 -12.18
C GLY A 51 5.86 -6.20 -11.03
N LEU A 52 6.47 -6.06 -9.86
CA LEU A 52 6.16 -6.88 -8.70
C LEU A 52 4.76 -6.55 -8.16
N THR A 53 4.06 -7.59 -7.72
CA THR A 53 2.81 -7.47 -6.96
C THR A 53 2.99 -7.94 -5.53
N TYR A 54 2.30 -7.31 -4.58
CA TYR A 54 2.30 -7.72 -3.18
C TYR A 54 0.88 -7.71 -2.60
N GLU A 55 0.46 -8.85 -2.04
CA GLU A 55 -0.81 -9.00 -1.34
C GLU A 55 -0.64 -8.61 0.13
N GLY A 56 -1.07 -7.40 0.48
CA GLY A 56 -0.95 -6.88 1.84
C GLY A 56 -2.30 -6.64 2.53
N PRO A 57 -2.28 -6.13 3.78
CA PRO A 57 -3.48 -6.04 4.61
C PRO A 57 -4.56 -5.09 4.04
N ALA A 58 -4.18 -4.11 3.22
CA ALA A 58 -5.10 -3.16 2.58
C ALA A 58 -5.35 -3.45 1.09
N GLY A 59 -5.05 -4.68 0.63
CA GLY A 59 -5.23 -5.12 -0.75
C GLY A 59 -3.92 -5.24 -1.53
N LYS A 60 -4.05 -5.60 -2.81
CA LYS A 60 -2.95 -5.83 -3.74
C LYS A 60 -2.26 -4.51 -4.13
N TRP A 61 -0.94 -4.47 -4.02
CA TRP A 61 -0.10 -3.40 -4.56
C TRP A 61 0.63 -3.92 -5.80
N TYR A 62 0.83 -3.05 -6.79
CA TYR A 62 1.61 -3.33 -7.99
C TYR A 62 2.58 -2.18 -8.28
N MET A 63 3.85 -2.49 -8.52
CA MET A 63 4.84 -1.46 -8.86
C MET A 63 4.83 -1.25 -10.37
N ARG A 64 4.24 -0.15 -10.82
CA ARG A 64 4.11 0.16 -12.24
C ARG A 64 5.48 0.47 -12.85
N PRO A 65 5.93 -0.24 -13.89
CA PRO A 65 7.27 -0.04 -14.45
C PRO A 65 7.48 1.31 -15.15
N CYS A 66 6.44 1.96 -15.68
CA CYS A 66 6.62 3.15 -16.52
C CYS A 66 7.04 4.41 -15.73
N ASP A 67 6.67 4.49 -14.45
CA ASP A 67 6.85 5.68 -13.61
C ASP A 67 7.13 5.38 -12.13
N HIS A 68 7.26 4.10 -11.76
CA HIS A 68 7.41 3.63 -10.37
C HIS A 68 6.29 4.10 -9.42
N GLN A 69 5.12 4.47 -9.93
CA GLN A 69 3.96 4.70 -9.09
C GLN A 69 3.42 3.34 -8.61
N ALA A 70 3.41 3.13 -7.30
CA ALA A 70 2.69 2.01 -6.70
C ALA A 70 1.19 2.16 -6.99
N GLN A 71 0.64 1.22 -7.75
CA GLN A 71 -0.80 1.09 -7.99
C GLN A 71 -1.41 0.38 -6.80
N VAL A 72 -2.23 1.11 -6.05
CA VAL A 72 -2.81 0.66 -4.79
C VAL A 72 -4.32 0.96 -4.81
N PRO A 73 -5.16 0.10 -4.23
CA PRO A 73 -6.58 0.44 -4.07
C PRO A 73 -6.74 1.65 -3.15
N ILE A 74 -7.74 2.48 -3.44
CA ILE A 74 -8.19 3.55 -2.54
C ILE A 74 -9.39 3.06 -1.75
N TRP A 75 -9.51 3.54 -0.51
CA TRP A 75 -10.62 3.21 0.39
C TRP A 75 -11.36 4.50 0.73
N ILE A 76 -12.66 4.54 0.43
CA ILE A 76 -13.54 5.67 0.75
C ILE A 76 -14.55 5.21 1.80
N ALA A 77 -14.74 6.02 2.83
CA ALA A 77 -15.69 5.75 3.90
C ALA A 77 -16.30 7.05 4.41
N GLU A 78 -17.54 6.98 4.86
CA GLU A 78 -18.15 8.05 5.64
C GLU A 78 -17.59 8.06 7.07
N ILE A 79 -17.55 9.24 7.68
CA ILE A 79 -17.27 9.38 9.10
C ILE A 79 -18.54 9.05 9.87
N VAL A 80 -18.43 8.08 10.78
CA VAL A 80 -19.53 7.65 11.66
C VAL A 80 -19.22 8.06 13.09
N LYS A 81 -20.28 8.39 13.84
CA LYS A 81 -20.17 8.73 15.27
C LYS A 81 -19.62 7.55 16.07
N ASP A 82 -20.23 6.37 15.90
CA ASP A 82 -19.91 5.16 16.64
C ASP A 82 -19.05 4.20 15.80
N ASN A 83 -17.91 3.77 16.35
CA ASN A 83 -16.99 2.87 15.68
C ASN A 83 -16.25 1.99 16.71
N PRO A 84 -15.69 0.83 16.31
CA PRO A 84 -15.05 -0.10 17.24
C PRO A 84 -13.61 0.28 17.63
N PHE A 85 -13.05 1.34 17.05
CA PHE A 85 -11.63 1.66 17.18
C PHE A 85 -11.35 2.82 18.14
N TYR A 86 -12.20 3.83 18.16
CA TYR A 86 -11.98 5.07 18.91
C TYR A 86 -13.24 5.55 19.60
N LYS A 87 -13.06 6.30 20.70
CA LYS A 87 -14.15 6.94 21.46
C LYS A 87 -14.68 8.25 20.83
N HIS A 88 -14.27 8.54 19.60
CA HIS A 88 -14.67 9.72 18.82
C HIS A 88 -15.06 9.29 17.40
N ALA A 89 -15.74 10.16 16.67
CA ALA A 89 -16.17 9.88 15.30
C ALA A 89 -14.98 9.53 14.40
N TYR A 90 -15.12 8.46 13.61
CA TYR A 90 -14.03 7.93 12.79
C TYR A 90 -14.58 7.29 11.51
N VAL A 91 -13.69 6.81 10.63
CA VAL A 91 -14.09 6.12 9.40
C VAL A 91 -14.93 4.89 9.70
N GLY A 92 -16.11 4.85 9.08
CA GLY A 92 -17.03 3.73 9.11
C GLY A 92 -16.68 2.64 8.10
N PRO A 93 -17.67 1.84 7.66
CA PRO A 93 -17.49 0.86 6.60
C PRO A 93 -16.93 1.52 5.34
N ALA A 94 -15.85 0.94 4.80
CA ALA A 94 -15.16 1.48 3.65
C ALA A 94 -15.47 0.69 2.38
N THR A 95 -15.67 1.41 1.28
CA THR A 95 -15.74 0.86 -0.07
C THR A 95 -14.37 0.96 -0.72
N MET A 96 -13.93 -0.13 -1.35
CA MET A 96 -12.67 -0.19 -2.08
C MET A 96 -12.88 0.22 -3.53
N ILE A 97 -12.03 1.12 -4.02
CA ILE A 97 -11.91 1.46 -5.44
C ILE A 97 -10.64 0.81 -5.97
N PRO A 98 -10.73 -0.08 -6.97
CA PRO A 98 -9.58 -0.68 -7.61
C PRO A 98 -8.61 0.36 -8.16
N ALA A 99 -7.31 0.11 -8.06
CA ALA A 99 -6.30 0.99 -8.64
C ALA A 99 -6.52 1.23 -10.15
N LYS A 100 -7.01 0.21 -10.86
CA LYS A 100 -7.29 0.27 -12.30
C LYS A 100 -8.36 1.29 -12.69
N ASP A 101 -9.27 1.61 -11.79
CA ASP A 101 -10.38 2.53 -12.06
C ASP A 101 -9.98 4.00 -11.88
N ILE A 102 -8.80 4.24 -11.31
CA ILE A 102 -8.30 5.58 -10.93
C ILE A 102 -6.87 5.85 -11.40
N GLU A 103 -6.20 4.86 -12.01
CA GLU A 103 -4.83 5.03 -12.48
C GLU A 103 -4.78 5.98 -13.68
N VAL A 104 -3.87 6.95 -13.64
CA VAL A 104 -3.55 7.76 -14.82
C VAL A 104 -2.76 6.89 -15.81
N PRO A 105 -3.15 6.80 -17.10
CA PRO A 105 -2.40 6.05 -18.11
C PRO A 105 -0.93 6.50 -18.18
N CYS A 106 0.00 5.58 -18.46
CA CYS A 106 1.45 5.88 -18.44
C CYS A 106 1.83 7.10 -19.31
N ASN A 107 1.24 7.20 -20.50
CA ASN A 107 1.45 8.30 -21.46
C ASN A 107 0.85 9.65 -21.00
N GLU A 108 0.06 9.67 -19.92
CA GLU A 108 -0.59 10.86 -19.37
C GLU A 108 -0.03 11.26 -17.99
N THR A 109 0.93 10.49 -17.45
CA THR A 109 1.55 10.76 -16.15
C THR A 109 2.43 12.01 -16.12
N GLY A 110 2.92 12.45 -17.28
CA GLY A 110 3.98 13.47 -17.39
C GLY A 110 5.36 12.99 -16.94
N CYS A 111 5.51 11.72 -16.55
CA CYS A 111 6.81 11.14 -16.25
C CYS A 111 7.62 11.07 -17.56
N PRO A 112 8.86 11.60 -17.63
CA PRO A 112 9.68 11.54 -18.84
C PRO A 112 10.17 10.12 -19.18
N GLY A 113 9.71 9.12 -18.44
CA GLY A 113 10.26 7.77 -18.43
C GLY A 113 11.45 7.68 -17.50
N LEU A 114 11.62 6.50 -16.91
CA LEU A 114 12.85 6.15 -16.21
C LEU A 114 13.87 5.85 -17.30
N ALA A 115 14.87 6.72 -17.45
CA ALA A 115 15.97 6.50 -18.39
C ALA A 115 16.48 5.06 -18.23
N LYS A 116 16.31 4.24 -19.28
CA LYS A 116 16.87 2.89 -19.35
C LYS A 116 18.23 2.96 -20.01
#